data_AF-A0A353EZV7-F1
#
_entry.id   AF-A0A353EZV7-F1
#
_cell.length_a   1.000
_cell.length_b   1.000
_cell.length_c   1.000
_cell.angle_alpha   90.00
_cell.angle_beta   90.00
_cell.angle_gamma   90.00
#
_symmetry.space_group_name_H-M   'P 1'
#
loop_
_entity.id
_entity.type
_entity.pdbx_description
1 polymer ?
#
loop_
_entity_poly.entity_id
_entity_poly.type
_entity_poly.pdbx_seq_one_letter_code
_entity_poly.pdbx_strand_id
1 'polypeptide(L)'
;MFRKLWEKVKTFFRWIFDECRDWRTVVLLIAVIAVVYSPVWGGYLLKLIFGWNWAAVMATAVLVFWAGPFTPFFPICIALTLAIKKWWEKRKKK
;
A
#
# COMPACT_ATOMS: atom_id res chain seq x y z
N MET A 1 -9.83 23.71 -6.08
CA MET A 1 -9.27 22.94 -4.95
C MET A 1 -8.34 21.80 -5.42
N PHE A 2 -8.73 21.03 -6.44
CA PHE A 2 -7.94 19.92 -7.02
C PHE A 2 -6.51 20.28 -7.48
N ARG A 3 -6.27 21.45 -8.10
CA ARG A 3 -4.90 21.86 -8.52
C ARG A 3 -3.91 21.95 -7.34
N LYS A 4 -4.33 22.47 -6.18
CA LYS A 4 -3.48 22.55 -4.98
C LYS A 4 -3.18 21.16 -4.37
N LEU A 5 -4.15 20.25 -4.45
CA LEU A 5 -3.99 18.86 -4.04
C LEU A 5 -3.03 18.12 -4.96
N TRP A 6 -3.16 18.32 -6.27
CA TRP A 6 -2.28 17.71 -7.28
C TRP A 6 -0.83 18.18 -7.15
N GLU A 7 -0.60 19.46 -6.89
CA GLU A 7 0.73 20.01 -6.59
C GLU A 7 1.34 19.36 -5.34
N LYS A 8 0.56 19.20 -4.26
CA LYS A 8 1.01 18.50 -3.04
C LYS A 8 1.32 17.03 -3.31
N VAL A 9 0.47 16.34 -4.05
CA VAL A 9 0.67 14.94 -4.44
C VAL A 9 1.92 14.80 -5.30
N LYS A 10 2.15 15.69 -6.26
CA LYS A 10 3.33 15.69 -7.13
C LYS A 10 4.62 15.95 -6.35
N THR A 11 4.55 16.87 -5.39
CA THR A 11 5.67 17.16 -4.48
C THR A 11 5.96 15.98 -3.56
N PHE A 12 4.90 15.35 -3.02
CA PHE A 12 5.00 14.11 -2.26
C PHE A 12 5.64 13.00 -3.11
N PHE A 13 5.16 12.78 -4.33
CA PHE A 13 5.69 11.76 -5.23
C PHE A 13 7.14 12.03 -5.60
N ARG A 14 7.53 13.29 -5.89
CA ARG A 14 8.95 13.63 -6.12
C ARG A 14 9.80 13.38 -4.89
N TRP A 15 9.34 13.77 -3.71
CA TRP A 15 10.05 13.51 -2.45
C TRP A 15 10.15 12.01 -2.16
N ILE A 16 9.09 11.24 -2.39
CA ILE A 16 9.09 9.78 -2.31
C ILE A 16 10.05 9.19 -3.32
N PHE A 17 10.11 9.69 -4.55
CA PHE A 17 11.01 9.19 -5.59
C PHE A 17 12.48 9.45 -5.23
N ASP A 18 12.75 10.61 -4.63
CA ASP A 18 14.08 10.99 -4.16
C ASP A 18 14.52 10.13 -2.95
N GLU A 19 13.61 9.90 -1.99
CA GLU A 19 13.82 9.05 -0.82
C GLU A 19 13.82 7.53 -1.17
N CYS A 20 13.11 7.11 -2.23
CA CYS A 20 13.06 5.73 -2.74
C CYS A 20 14.29 5.35 -3.58
N ARG A 21 15.26 6.24 -3.77
CA ARG A 21 16.55 5.87 -4.39
C ARG A 21 17.33 4.83 -3.56
N ASP A 22 16.94 4.65 -2.29
CA ASP A 22 17.40 3.58 -1.42
C ASP A 22 16.66 2.25 -1.71
N TRP A 23 17.36 1.29 -2.32
CA TRP A 23 16.80 -0.02 -2.71
C TRP A 23 16.10 -0.76 -1.56
N ARG A 24 16.58 -0.57 -0.32
CA ARG A 24 15.99 -1.18 0.89
C ARG A 24 14.59 -0.63 1.21
N THR A 25 14.35 0.64 0.92
CA THR A 25 13.05 1.29 1.14
C THR A 25 12.04 0.81 0.10
N VAL A 26 12.47 0.61 -1.16
CA VAL A 26 11.62 0.04 -2.23
C VAL A 26 11.19 -1.39 -1.89
N VAL A 27 12.11 -2.22 -1.42
CA VAL A 27 11.80 -3.60 -1.01
C VAL A 27 10.79 -3.62 0.14
N LEU A 28 10.96 -2.74 1.14
CA LEU A 28 9.98 -2.58 2.23
C LEU A 28 8.61 -2.13 1.72
N LEU A 29 8.57 -1.23 0.73
CA LEU A 29 7.32 -0.76 0.14
C LEU A 29 6.60 -1.85 -0.66
N ILE A 30 7.32 -2.65 -1.43
CA ILE A 30 6.77 -3.82 -2.11
C ILE A 30 6.23 -4.83 -1.09
N ALA A 31 6.96 -5.09 -0.01
CA ALA A 31 6.51 -6.00 1.05
C ALA A 31 5.23 -5.49 1.74
N VAL A 32 5.15 -4.20 2.06
CA VAL A 32 3.95 -3.58 2.63
C VAL A 32 2.77 -3.67 1.66
N ILE A 33 2.98 -3.39 0.38
CA ILE A 33 1.94 -3.55 -0.65
C ILE A 33 1.43 -4.99 -0.67
N ALA A 34 2.33 -5.99 -0.67
CA ALA A 34 1.95 -7.39 -0.67
C ALA A 34 1.09 -7.77 0.56
N VAL A 35 1.45 -7.27 1.75
CA VAL A 35 0.69 -7.49 2.99
C VAL A 35 -0.69 -6.83 2.92
N VAL A 36 -0.76 -5.57 2.50
CA VAL A 36 -2.04 -4.84 2.41
C VAL A 36 -2.95 -5.44 1.33
N TYR A 37 -2.39 -6.01 0.27
CA TYR A 37 -3.12 -6.73 -0.77
C TYR A 37 -3.47 -8.18 -0.39
N SER A 38 -2.88 -8.73 0.68
CA SER A 38 -3.12 -10.10 1.16
C SER A 38 -4.61 -10.49 1.27
N PRO A 39 -5.54 -9.62 1.69
CA PRO A 39 -6.96 -9.96 1.74
C PRO A 39 -7.57 -10.25 0.36
N VAL A 40 -7.08 -9.58 -0.69
CA VAL A 40 -7.52 -9.80 -2.08
C VAL A 40 -7.05 -11.17 -2.56
N TRP A 41 -5.78 -11.49 -2.35
CA TRP A 41 -5.22 -12.80 -2.70
C TRP A 41 -5.91 -13.93 -1.92
N GLY A 42 -6.11 -13.75 -0.62
CA GLY A 42 -6.80 -14.72 0.23
C GLY A 42 -8.24 -14.97 -0.19
N GLY A 43 -8.99 -13.93 -0.53
CA GLY A 43 -10.37 -14.06 -1.00
C GLY A 43 -10.49 -14.80 -2.35
N TYR A 44 -9.56 -14.58 -3.28
CA TYR A 44 -9.51 -15.37 -4.52
C TYR A 44 -9.07 -16.81 -4.30
N LEU A 45 -8.10 -17.04 -3.40
CA LEU A 45 -7.64 -18.39 -3.05
C LEU A 45 -8.77 -19.21 -2.40
N LEU A 46 -9.55 -18.59 -1.52
CA LEU A 46 -10.74 -19.19 -0.89
C LEU A 46 -11.81 -19.56 -1.93
N LYS A 47 -12.02 -18.74 -2.96
CA LYS A 47 -12.91 -19.13 -4.07
C LYS A 47 -12.36 -20.34 -4.84
N LEU A 48 -11.06 -20.38 -5.09
CA LEU A 48 -10.42 -21.45 -5.85
C LEU A 48 -10.48 -22.80 -5.11
N ILE A 49 -10.31 -22.79 -3.79
CA ILE A 49 -10.29 -24.00 -2.96
C ILE A 49 -11.72 -24.46 -2.57
N PHE A 50 -12.59 -23.53 -2.15
CA PHE A 50 -13.91 -23.87 -1.57
C PHE A 50 -15.09 -23.57 -2.49
N GLY A 51 -14.88 -22.93 -3.64
CA GLY A 51 -15.96 -22.53 -4.55
C GLY A 51 -16.85 -21.40 -4.00
N TRP A 52 -16.45 -20.73 -2.91
CA TRP A 52 -17.26 -19.70 -2.28
C TRP A 52 -17.31 -18.41 -3.11
N ASN A 53 -18.44 -18.20 -3.79
CA ASN A 53 -18.68 -17.00 -4.58
C ASN A 53 -18.68 -15.71 -3.74
N TRP A 54 -19.12 -15.77 -2.48
CA TRP A 54 -19.05 -14.65 -1.54
C TRP A 54 -17.61 -14.19 -1.25
N ALA A 55 -16.65 -15.11 -1.18
CA ALA A 55 -15.25 -14.77 -0.96
C ALA A 55 -14.67 -13.95 -2.12
N ALA A 56 -15.08 -14.26 -3.37
CA ALA A 56 -14.68 -13.46 -4.52
C ALA A 56 -15.39 -12.12 -4.62
N VAL A 57 -16.67 -12.03 -4.23
CA VAL A 57 -17.38 -10.74 -4.19
C VAL A 57 -16.70 -9.79 -3.20
N MET A 58 -16.29 -10.32 -2.04
CA MET A 58 -15.54 -9.53 -1.07
C MET A 58 -14.14 -9.16 -1.60
N ALA A 59 -13.44 -10.09 -2.27
CA ALA A 59 -12.13 -9.82 -2.87
C ALA A 59 -12.20 -8.74 -3.97
N THR A 60 -13.19 -8.81 -4.86
CA THR A 60 -13.39 -7.81 -5.92
C THR A 60 -13.82 -6.47 -5.35
N ALA A 61 -14.68 -6.44 -4.33
CA ALA A 61 -15.07 -5.21 -3.65
C ALA A 61 -13.86 -4.52 -3.01
N VAL A 62 -12.98 -5.28 -2.35
CA VAL A 62 -11.74 -4.76 -1.77
C VAL A 62 -10.77 -4.29 -2.87
N LEU A 63 -10.68 -4.99 -3.99
CA LEU A 63 -9.83 -4.61 -5.13
C LEU A 63 -10.31 -3.29 -5.77
N VAL A 64 -11.61 -3.17 -6.04
CA VAL A 64 -12.23 -1.94 -6.57
C VAL A 64 -12.12 -0.81 -5.56
N PHE A 65 -12.26 -1.10 -4.26
CA PHE A 65 -12.02 -0.14 -3.20
C PHE A 65 -10.58 0.39 -3.28
N TRP A 66 -9.56 -0.48 -3.36
CA TRP A 66 -8.17 -0.06 -3.52
C TRP A 66 -7.87 0.66 -4.84
N ALA A 67 -8.62 0.38 -5.91
CA ALA A 67 -8.50 1.04 -7.21
C ALA A 67 -9.27 2.38 -7.30
N GLY A 68 -10.06 2.71 -6.28
CA GLY A 68 -10.89 3.91 -6.26
C GLY A 68 -10.07 5.21 -6.12
N PRO A 69 -10.50 6.32 -6.74
CA PRO A 69 -9.79 7.61 -6.67
C PRO A 69 -9.78 8.25 -5.28
N PHE A 70 -10.56 7.71 -4.33
CA PHE A 70 -10.70 8.20 -2.96
C PHE A 70 -9.96 7.37 -1.93
N THR A 71 -9.39 6.22 -2.29
CA THR A 71 -8.63 5.42 -1.35
C THR A 71 -7.16 5.83 -1.39
N PRO A 72 -6.60 6.33 -0.27
CA PRO A 72 -5.20 6.69 -0.21
C PRO A 72 -4.33 5.43 -0.08
N PHE A 73 -4.51 4.41 -0.93
CA PHE A 73 -3.75 3.15 -0.88
C PHE A 73 -2.25 3.41 -0.87
N PHE A 74 -1.78 4.18 -1.85
CA PHE A 74 -0.39 4.58 -1.95
C PHE A 74 0.08 5.39 -0.74
N PRO A 75 -0.59 6.50 -0.35
CA PRO A 75 -0.23 7.23 0.86
C PRO A 75 -0.20 6.37 2.14
N ILE A 76 -1.12 5.41 2.29
CA ILE A 76 -1.13 4.47 3.42
C ILE A 76 0.10 3.57 3.39
N CYS A 77 0.41 2.96 2.24
CA CYS A 77 1.61 2.11 2.10
C CYS A 77 2.88 2.91 2.42
N ILE A 78 2.98 4.13 1.91
CA ILE A 78 4.10 5.03 2.17
C ILE A 78 4.19 5.40 3.65
N ALA A 79 3.08 5.79 4.27
CA ALA A 79 3.05 6.11 5.71
C ALA A 79 3.48 4.90 6.56
N LEU A 80 3.03 3.70 6.22
CA LEU A 80 3.40 2.47 6.91
C LEU A 80 4.90 2.17 6.76
N THR A 81 5.44 2.27 5.54
CA THR A 81 6.88 2.05 5.30
C THR A 81 7.76 3.03 6.07
N LEU A 82 7.38 4.30 6.12
CA LEU A 82 8.09 5.31 6.91
C LEU A 82 7.97 5.04 8.41
N ALA A 83 6.80 4.61 8.90
CA ALA A 83 6.62 4.22 10.29
C ALA A 83 7.52 3.03 10.68
N ILE A 84 7.61 2.02 9.82
CA ILE A 84 8.49 0.84 10.02
C ILE A 84 9.96 1.25 9.99
N LYS A 85 10.39 2.06 8.99
CA LYS A 85 11.77 2.59 8.90
C LYS A 85 12.15 3.35 10.17
N LYS A 86 11.26 4.25 10.63
CA LYS A 86 11.47 5.04 11.86
C LYS A 86 11.53 4.16 13.11
N TRP A 87 10.73 3.10 13.18
CA TRP A 87 10.75 2.15 14.29
C TRP A 87 12.05 1.33 14.32
N TRP A 88 12.51 0.87 13.15
CA TRP A 88 13.76 0.13 13.01
C TRP A 88 14.98 0.95 13.44
N GLU A 89 15.10 2.20 12.97
CA GLU A 89 16.19 3.11 13.36
C GLU A 89 16.19 3.39 14.88
N LYS A 90 15.01 3.51 15.49
CA LYS A 90 14.87 3.71 16.93
C LYS A 90 15.34 2.49 17.74
N ARG A 91 15.21 1.29 17.18
CA ARG A 91 15.71 0.03 17.77
C ARG A 91 17.22 -0.13 17.61
N LYS A 92 17.80 0.42 16.54
CA LYS A 92 19.25 0.34 16.22
C LYS A 92 20.11 1.32 17.03
N LYS A 93 19.52 2.44 17.47
CA LYS A 93 20.16 3.44 18.35
C LYS A 93 20.14 3.07 19.84
N LYS A 94 19.51 1.96 20.21
CA LYS A 94 19.40 1.47 21.59
C LYS A 94 20.28 0.25 21.75
#